data_AF-A0A7Y9YE33-F1
#
_entry.id   AF-A0A7Y9YE33-F1
#
_cell.length_a   1.000
_cell.length_b   1.000
_cell.length_c   1.000
_cell.angle_alpha   90.00
_cell.angle_beta   90.00
_cell.angle_gamma   90.00
#
_symmetry.space_group_name_H-M   'P 1'
#
loop_
_entity.id
_entity.type
_entity.pdbx_description
1 polymer ?
#
loop_
_entity_poly.entity_id
_entity_poly.type
_entity_poly.pdbx_seq_one_letter_code
_entity_poly.pdbx_strand_id
1 'polypeptide(L)'
;MGHVRPQHVVDSALAASDAGMRDAANAAMHGVAVKTIRRWRRLYQRRGLPRGQAHTSAACPDCDGGALDEPAYAELLGWYLGDGHLSRGRRDVWNLHIYNDARYVHDNAVIAAIMRRVKPGGMPHTRLVPGCVITTVSWKHWICLLPQHGPGRKHERVIALEPWQEEIVERHSGPFLRGLLHSDGCRANNWTTRQVGGERRRYDYPRWQFSNRSEDILGLYTWALGLVDVPWRRSGRWCVSVSRREGVARLDDLVGPKR
;
A
#
# COMPACT_ATOMS: atom_id res chain seq x y z
N MET A 1 -0.11 14.99 -50.20
CA MET A 1 1.22 14.43 -49.92
C MET A 1 1.34 14.15 -48.43
N GLY A 2 1.53 12.89 -48.03
CA GLY A 2 1.77 12.57 -46.62
C GLY A 2 3.17 13.05 -46.23
N HIS A 3 3.28 13.95 -45.25
CA HIS A 3 4.56 14.26 -44.63
C HIS A 3 5.12 12.97 -43.99
N VAL A 4 5.99 12.27 -44.72
CA VAL A 4 6.79 11.18 -44.18
C VAL A 4 7.86 11.83 -43.32
N ARG A 5 7.78 11.62 -42.01
CA ARG A 5 8.81 12.09 -41.08
C ARG A 5 9.96 11.07 -41.06
N PRO A 6 11.21 11.51 -40.83
CA PRO A 6 12.34 10.59 -40.70
C PRO A 6 12.08 9.55 -39.61
N GLN A 7 12.48 8.30 -39.87
CA GLN A 7 12.22 7.19 -38.94
C GLN A 7 12.82 7.44 -37.54
N HIS A 8 14.01 8.07 -37.47
CA HIS A 8 14.65 8.42 -36.19
C HIS A 8 13.81 9.38 -35.33
N VAL A 9 13.01 10.28 -35.93
CA VAL A 9 12.09 11.17 -35.19
C VAL A 9 10.92 10.36 -34.62
N VAL A 10 10.41 9.41 -35.39
CA VAL A 10 9.35 8.51 -34.96
C VAL A 10 9.84 7.64 -33.80
N ASP A 11 11.04 7.07 -33.92
CA ASP A 11 11.64 6.20 -32.90
C ASP A 11 11.94 6.96 -31.61
N SER A 12 12.51 8.18 -31.71
CA SER A 12 12.77 9.04 -30.56
C SER A 12 11.47 9.46 -29.85
N ALA A 13 10.42 9.82 -30.60
CA ALA A 13 9.12 10.17 -30.04
C ALA A 13 8.42 8.99 -29.36
N LEU A 14 8.59 7.77 -29.89
CA LEU A 14 8.11 6.54 -29.26
C LEU A 14 8.89 6.22 -27.99
N ALA A 15 10.21 6.34 -27.99
CA ALA A 15 11.05 6.16 -26.81
C ALA A 15 10.69 7.16 -25.69
N ALA A 16 10.45 8.43 -26.02
CA ALA A 16 9.97 9.43 -25.06
C ALA A 16 8.58 9.09 -24.52
N SER A 17 7.68 8.54 -25.35
CA SER A 17 6.37 8.06 -24.91
C SER A 17 6.48 6.89 -23.93
N ASP A 18 7.41 5.97 -24.19
CA ASP A 18 7.70 4.81 -23.36
C ASP A 18 8.36 5.19 -22.03
N ALA A 19 9.20 6.24 -22.03
CA ALA A 19 9.73 6.87 -20.83
C ALA A 19 8.67 7.65 -20.00
N GLY A 20 7.40 7.64 -20.41
CA GLY A 20 6.30 8.27 -19.67
C GLY A 20 6.13 9.77 -19.91
N MET A 21 6.78 10.34 -20.93
CA MET A 21 6.61 11.75 -21.28
C MET A 21 5.16 12.05 -21.72
N ARG A 22 4.60 13.16 -21.22
CA ARG A 22 3.25 13.62 -21.61
C ARG A 22 3.19 13.93 -23.10
N ASP A 23 2.10 13.55 -23.77
CA ASP A 23 1.90 13.74 -25.22
C ASP A 23 2.17 15.19 -25.70
N ALA A 24 1.81 16.20 -24.91
CA ALA A 24 2.02 17.61 -25.25
C ALA A 24 3.51 18.02 -25.20
N ALA A 25 4.24 17.54 -24.21
CA ALA A 25 5.68 17.79 -24.08
C ALA A 25 6.47 17.06 -25.19
N ASN A 26 6.06 15.82 -25.48
CA ASN A 26 6.63 15.01 -26.57
C ASN A 26 6.37 15.69 -27.94
N ALA A 27 5.15 16.14 -28.18
CA ALA A 27 4.79 16.88 -29.39
C ALA A 27 5.64 18.15 -29.59
N ALA A 28 5.83 18.94 -28.53
CA ALA A 28 6.68 20.12 -28.53
C ALA A 28 8.15 19.77 -28.80
N MET A 29 8.69 18.77 -28.11
CA MET A 29 10.07 18.30 -28.26
C MET A 29 10.39 17.86 -29.70
N HIS A 30 9.45 17.19 -30.36
CA HIS A 30 9.66 16.64 -31.70
C HIS A 30 9.09 17.53 -32.83
N GLY A 31 8.62 18.74 -32.52
CA GLY A 31 8.10 19.68 -33.51
C GLY A 31 6.90 19.12 -34.30
N VAL A 32 6.06 18.33 -33.65
CA VAL A 32 4.88 17.70 -34.29
C VAL A 32 3.61 17.99 -33.51
N ALA A 33 2.45 17.81 -34.16
CA ALA A 33 1.18 17.90 -33.47
C ALA A 33 0.97 16.71 -32.51
N VAL A 34 0.28 16.93 -31.39
CA VAL A 34 -0.13 15.87 -30.43
C VAL A 34 -0.84 14.71 -31.12
N LYS A 35 -1.67 15.00 -32.12
CA LYS A 35 -2.36 13.96 -32.91
C LYS A 35 -1.39 13.01 -33.65
N THR A 36 -0.21 13.52 -34.01
CA THR A 36 0.85 12.76 -34.69
C THR A 36 1.51 11.77 -33.74
N ILE A 37 1.85 12.20 -32.52
CA ILE A 37 2.34 11.33 -31.44
C ILE A 37 1.34 10.19 -31.18
N ARG A 38 0.05 10.53 -31.00
CA ARG A 38 -1.02 9.55 -30.80
C ARG A 38 -1.19 8.59 -32.00
N ARG A 39 -0.98 9.06 -33.23
CA ARG A 39 -1.03 8.23 -34.44
C ARG A 39 0.13 7.24 -34.47
N TRP A 40 1.36 7.69 -34.22
CA TRP A 40 2.54 6.81 -34.16
C TRP A 40 2.39 5.75 -33.09
N ARG A 41 1.95 6.12 -31.88
CA ARG A 41 1.65 5.16 -30.80
C ARG A 41 0.62 4.11 -31.21
N ARG A 42 -0.44 4.49 -31.95
CA ARG A 42 -1.46 3.55 -32.45
C ARG A 42 -0.92 2.61 -33.53
N LEU A 43 -0.11 3.11 -34.46
CA LEU A 43 0.52 2.31 -35.51
C LEU A 43 1.56 1.34 -34.95
N TYR A 44 2.36 1.81 -33.99
CA TYR A 44 3.32 1.02 -33.23
C TYR A 44 2.64 -0.16 -32.50
N GLN A 45 1.50 0.11 -31.85
CA GLN A 45 0.67 -0.92 -31.22
C GLN A 45 0.10 -1.94 -32.20
N ARG A 46 -0.37 -1.50 -33.39
CA ARG A 46 -0.90 -2.39 -34.42
C ARG A 46 0.17 -3.32 -35.00
N ARG A 47 1.43 -2.92 -34.98
CA ARG A 47 2.58 -3.70 -35.46
C ARG A 47 3.10 -4.70 -34.43
N GLY A 48 2.48 -4.80 -33.26
CA GLY A 48 2.88 -5.74 -32.21
C GLY A 48 4.23 -5.45 -31.56
N LEU A 49 4.81 -4.26 -31.81
CA LEU A 49 6.07 -3.87 -31.19
C LEU A 49 5.83 -3.65 -29.69
N PRO A 50 6.65 -4.25 -28.81
CA PRO A 50 6.47 -4.15 -27.37
C PRO A 50 6.55 -2.68 -26.97
N ARG A 51 5.45 -2.11 -26.42
CA ARG A 51 5.56 -0.80 -25.79
C ARG A 51 6.55 -0.93 -24.63
N GLY A 52 7.44 0.04 -24.47
CA GLY A 52 8.13 0.30 -23.21
C GLY A 52 7.13 0.77 -22.14
N GLN A 53 6.18 -0.10 -21.76
CA GLN A 53 5.35 0.04 -20.57
C GLN A 53 6.11 -0.52 -19.37
N ALA A 54 7.30 0.03 -19.07
CA ALA A 54 8.09 -0.39 -17.92
C ALA A 54 7.26 -0.38 -16.61
N HIS A 55 6.33 0.59 -16.50
CA HIS A 55 5.39 0.69 -15.39
C HIS A 55 4.32 -0.41 -15.34
N THR A 56 4.02 -1.14 -16.42
CA THR A 56 3.13 -2.33 -16.39
C THR A 56 3.90 -3.64 -16.34
N SER A 57 5.22 -3.62 -16.57
CA SER A 57 6.09 -4.79 -16.70
C SER A 57 7.00 -4.99 -15.50
N ALA A 58 6.67 -4.42 -14.33
CA ALA A 58 7.33 -4.83 -13.10
C ALA A 58 7.16 -6.35 -12.99
N ALA A 59 8.30 -7.06 -12.99
CA ALA A 59 8.35 -8.50 -12.87
C ALA A 59 7.69 -8.89 -11.54
N CYS A 60 6.80 -9.87 -11.58
CA CYS A 60 6.22 -10.39 -10.36
C CYS A 60 7.31 -11.09 -9.53
N PRO A 61 7.47 -10.77 -8.24
CA PRO A 61 8.34 -11.53 -7.35
C PRO A 61 8.03 -13.03 -7.33
N ASP A 62 6.75 -13.38 -7.37
CA ASP A 62 6.28 -14.77 -7.29
C ASP A 62 6.32 -15.48 -8.66
N CYS A 63 5.81 -14.85 -9.72
CA CYS A 63 5.72 -15.50 -11.03
C CYS A 63 7.01 -15.41 -11.87
N ASP A 64 7.75 -14.31 -11.74
CA ASP A 64 8.85 -13.94 -12.66
C ASP A 64 10.20 -13.78 -11.92
N GLY A 65 10.27 -14.07 -10.61
CA GLY A 65 11.47 -13.88 -9.80
C GLY A 65 11.90 -12.41 -9.65
N GLY A 66 10.94 -11.48 -9.74
CA GLY A 66 11.19 -10.06 -9.56
C GLY A 66 11.66 -9.68 -8.14
N ALA A 67 12.35 -8.55 -8.01
CA ALA A 67 12.71 -8.03 -6.70
C ALA A 67 11.46 -7.54 -5.93
N LEU A 68 11.37 -7.90 -4.65
CA LEU A 68 10.36 -7.38 -3.72
C LEU A 68 11.04 -6.58 -2.61
N ASP A 69 10.58 -5.35 -2.41
CA ASP A 69 10.94 -4.59 -1.21
C ASP A 69 10.16 -5.14 -0.01
N GLU A 70 10.76 -6.11 0.70
CA GLU A 70 10.12 -6.85 1.79
C GLU A 70 9.55 -5.94 2.91
N PRO A 71 10.29 -4.93 3.44
CA PRO A 71 9.73 -4.03 4.44
C PRO A 71 8.51 -3.25 3.92
N ALA A 72 8.58 -2.73 2.69
CA ALA A 72 7.45 -2.01 2.10
C ALA A 72 6.25 -2.92 1.86
N TYR A 73 6.52 -4.17 1.48
CA TYR A 73 5.49 -5.18 1.29
C TYR A 73 4.81 -5.56 2.59
N ALA A 74 5.57 -5.79 3.66
CA ALA A 74 5.04 -6.10 4.99
C ALA A 74 4.10 -4.97 5.48
N GLU A 75 4.52 -3.71 5.37
CA GLU A 75 3.65 -2.57 5.71
C GLU A 75 2.40 -2.49 4.82
N LEU A 76 2.55 -2.67 3.51
CA LEU A 76 1.44 -2.65 2.56
C LEU A 76 0.45 -3.79 2.81
N LEU A 77 0.93 -4.97 3.23
CA LEU A 77 0.09 -6.11 3.61
C LEU A 77 -0.77 -5.75 4.83
N GLY A 78 -0.20 -5.10 5.84
CA GLY A 78 -0.96 -4.60 6.99
C GLY A 78 -2.06 -3.62 6.58
N TRP A 79 -1.72 -2.62 5.75
CA TRP A 79 -2.70 -1.70 5.16
C TRP A 79 -3.78 -2.42 4.35
N TYR A 80 -3.39 -3.43 3.57
CA TYR A 80 -4.32 -4.21 2.78
C TYR A 80 -5.32 -4.96 3.66
N LEU A 81 -4.86 -5.58 4.74
CA LEU A 81 -5.71 -6.37 5.62
C LEU A 81 -6.73 -5.51 6.37
N GLY A 82 -6.37 -4.30 6.78
CA GLY A 82 -7.33 -3.34 7.34
C GLY A 82 -8.18 -2.68 6.25
N ASP A 83 -7.69 -1.57 5.71
CA ASP A 83 -8.45 -0.66 4.84
C ASP A 83 -8.27 -0.89 3.33
N GLY A 84 -7.63 -2.00 2.94
CA GLY A 84 -7.40 -2.32 1.54
C GLY A 84 -8.49 -3.11 0.83
N HIS A 85 -8.52 -2.94 -0.49
CA HIS A 85 -9.42 -3.65 -1.39
C HIS A 85 -8.78 -3.87 -2.77
N LEU A 86 -8.95 -5.08 -3.32
CA LEU A 86 -8.61 -5.37 -4.73
C LEU A 86 -9.88 -5.38 -5.58
N SER A 87 -9.85 -4.63 -6.70
CA SER A 87 -10.90 -4.66 -7.71
C SER A 87 -10.36 -5.11 -9.07
N ARG A 88 -11.17 -5.88 -9.80
CA ARG A 88 -10.82 -6.35 -11.14
C ARG A 88 -11.13 -5.28 -12.18
N GLY A 89 -10.11 -4.88 -12.93
CA GLY A 89 -10.18 -3.94 -14.04
C GLY A 89 -10.29 -4.63 -15.41
N ARG A 90 -10.17 -3.84 -16.48
CA ARG A 90 -10.13 -4.35 -17.86
C ARG A 90 -8.81 -5.09 -18.11
N ARG A 91 -8.83 -6.08 -19.01
CA ARG A 91 -7.64 -6.84 -19.45
C ARG A 91 -6.89 -7.50 -18.29
N ASP A 92 -7.65 -8.01 -17.31
CA ASP A 92 -7.16 -8.75 -16.15
C ASP A 92 -6.15 -7.98 -15.29
N VAL A 93 -6.24 -6.64 -15.33
CA VAL A 93 -5.47 -5.78 -14.43
C VAL A 93 -6.23 -5.65 -13.12
N TRP A 94 -5.55 -5.86 -12.00
CA TRP A 94 -6.09 -5.63 -10.68
C TRP A 94 -5.72 -4.24 -10.17
N ASN A 95 -6.62 -3.60 -9.44
CA ASN A 95 -6.36 -2.33 -8.77
C ASN A 95 -6.32 -2.58 -7.27
N LEU A 96 -5.20 -2.24 -6.65
CA LEU A 96 -5.11 -2.15 -5.19
C LEU A 96 -5.52 -0.77 -4.75
N HIS A 97 -6.55 -0.71 -3.92
CA HIS A 97 -7.06 0.50 -3.28
C HIS A 97 -6.77 0.43 -1.78
N ILE A 98 -6.23 1.51 -1.22
CA ILE A 98 -6.19 1.73 0.23
C ILE A 98 -7.00 3.01 0.50
N TYR A 99 -7.96 2.91 1.42
CA TYR A 99 -8.77 4.02 1.88
C TYR A 99 -8.18 4.51 3.20
N ASN A 100 -8.01 5.82 3.37
CA ASN A 100 -7.57 6.36 4.65
C ASN A 100 -8.16 7.75 4.88
N ASP A 101 -8.33 8.15 6.14
CA ASP A 101 -8.87 9.46 6.48
C ASP A 101 -7.99 10.57 5.89
N ALA A 102 -8.63 11.59 5.30
CA ALA A 102 -7.93 12.70 4.66
C ALA A 102 -7.10 13.53 5.66
N ARG A 103 -7.39 13.45 6.96
CA ARG A 103 -6.62 14.12 8.01
C ARG A 103 -5.21 13.55 8.18
N TYR A 104 -4.99 12.29 7.80
CA TYR A 104 -3.71 11.60 7.98
C TYR A 104 -2.79 11.83 6.78
N VAL A 105 -2.35 13.07 6.62
CA VAL A 105 -1.62 13.51 5.40
C VAL A 105 -0.29 12.78 5.26
N HIS A 106 0.39 12.49 6.37
CA HIS A 106 1.67 11.79 6.35
C HIS A 106 1.47 10.33 5.95
N ASP A 107 0.51 9.63 6.58
CA ASP A 107 0.21 8.23 6.27
C ASP A 107 -0.26 8.08 4.82
N ASN A 108 -1.06 9.01 4.30
CA ASN A 108 -1.46 9.04 2.88
C ASN A 108 -0.25 9.16 1.93
N ALA A 109 0.76 9.96 2.27
CA ALA A 109 1.99 10.05 1.50
C ALA A 109 2.83 8.76 1.59
N VAL A 110 2.89 8.16 2.78
CA VAL A 110 3.58 6.87 3.04
C VAL A 110 2.95 5.75 2.22
N ILE A 111 1.62 5.62 2.23
CA ILE A 111 0.88 4.61 1.44
C ILE A 111 1.27 4.70 -0.05
N ALA A 112 1.28 5.90 -0.61
CA ALA A 112 1.68 6.09 -2.01
C ALA A 112 3.17 5.74 -2.25
N ALA A 113 4.05 5.97 -1.27
CA ALA A 113 5.46 5.63 -1.37
C ALA A 113 5.70 4.11 -1.28
N ILE A 114 5.08 3.41 -0.33
CA ILE A 114 5.23 1.95 -0.19
C ILE A 114 4.65 1.22 -1.42
N MET A 115 3.54 1.68 -1.99
CA MET A 115 2.99 1.13 -3.23
C MET A 115 3.97 1.25 -4.41
N ARG A 116 4.75 2.34 -4.50
CA ARG A 116 5.80 2.50 -5.52
C ARG A 116 7.00 1.59 -5.30
N ARG A 117 7.34 1.30 -4.05
CA ARG A 117 8.45 0.40 -3.69
C ARG A 117 8.10 -1.05 -3.96
N VAL A 118 6.90 -1.48 -3.58
CA VAL A 118 6.39 -2.85 -3.82
C VAL A 118 6.19 -3.11 -5.31
N LYS A 119 5.75 -2.09 -6.06
CA LYS A 119 5.64 -2.16 -7.51
C LYS A 119 6.56 -1.13 -8.16
N PRO A 120 7.84 -1.48 -8.42
CA PRO A 120 8.78 -0.61 -9.09
C PRO A 120 8.22 -0.07 -10.41
N GLY A 121 8.44 1.23 -10.66
CA GLY A 121 7.87 1.91 -11.83
C GLY A 121 6.34 2.10 -11.80
N GLY A 122 5.64 1.59 -10.78
CA GLY A 122 4.24 1.88 -10.55
C GLY A 122 3.99 3.36 -10.26
N MET A 123 2.84 3.87 -10.71
CA MET A 123 2.41 5.24 -10.46
C MET A 123 1.10 5.22 -9.66
N PRO A 124 1.17 5.12 -8.32
CA PRO A 124 0.00 5.27 -7.48
C PRO A 124 -0.62 6.65 -7.70
N HIS A 125 -1.93 6.68 -7.83
CA HIS A 125 -2.73 7.89 -7.95
C HIS A 125 -3.71 7.97 -6.79
N THR A 126 -4.04 9.19 -6.40
CA THR A 126 -4.96 9.45 -5.29
C THR A 126 -6.26 10.07 -5.79
N ARG A 127 -7.35 9.73 -5.12
CA ARG A 127 -8.67 10.37 -5.30
C ARG A 127 -9.18 10.83 -3.95
N LEU A 128 -9.59 12.09 -3.85
CA LEU A 128 -10.29 12.60 -2.69
C LEU A 128 -11.79 12.27 -2.80
N VAL A 129 -12.34 11.70 -1.74
CA VAL A 129 -13.77 11.56 -1.49
C VAL A 129 -14.08 12.23 -0.14
N PRO A 130 -15.34 12.55 0.20
CA PRO A 130 -15.65 13.24 1.45
C PRO A 130 -15.03 12.56 2.68
N GLY A 131 -14.06 13.23 3.31
CA GLY A 131 -13.34 12.75 4.51
C GLY A 131 -12.26 11.69 4.29
N CYS A 132 -12.03 11.22 3.05
CA CYS A 132 -11.14 10.07 2.80
C CYS A 132 -10.32 10.25 1.51
N VAL A 133 -9.07 9.82 1.56
CA VAL A 133 -8.17 9.70 0.40
C VAL A 133 -8.09 8.23 0.00
N ILE A 134 -8.35 7.95 -1.28
CA ILE A 134 -8.20 6.62 -1.86
C ILE A 134 -6.90 6.61 -2.66
N THR A 135 -5.92 5.84 -2.22
CA THR A 135 -4.67 5.63 -2.98
C THR A 135 -4.78 4.34 -3.78
N THR A 136 -4.54 4.42 -5.09
CA THR A 136 -4.73 3.30 -6.01
C THR A 136 -3.52 3.06 -6.89
N VAL A 137 -3.14 1.80 -7.06
CA VAL A 137 -2.12 1.37 -8.03
C VAL A 137 -2.56 0.11 -8.75
N SER A 138 -2.39 0.08 -10.07
CA SER A 138 -2.84 -1.02 -10.91
C SER A 138 -1.69 -1.95 -11.28
N TRP A 139 -1.93 -3.27 -11.22
CA TRP A 139 -1.00 -4.32 -11.63
C TRP A 139 -1.73 -5.63 -11.87
N LYS A 140 -1.24 -6.45 -12.80
CA LYS A 140 -1.80 -7.80 -13.00
C LYS A 140 -1.51 -8.74 -11.83
N HIS A 141 -0.39 -8.54 -11.14
CA HIS A 141 0.10 -9.47 -10.12
C HIS A 141 -0.27 -9.12 -8.68
N TRP A 142 -1.16 -8.14 -8.45
CA TRP A 142 -1.61 -7.87 -7.07
C TRP A 142 -2.21 -9.09 -6.39
N ILE A 143 -2.89 -9.95 -7.13
CA ILE A 143 -3.43 -11.21 -6.60
C ILE A 143 -2.35 -12.23 -6.23
N CYS A 144 -1.18 -12.18 -6.87
CA CYS A 144 -0.04 -13.03 -6.50
C CYS A 144 0.56 -12.58 -5.17
N LEU A 145 0.65 -11.25 -4.95
CA LEU A 145 1.19 -10.68 -3.72
C LEU A 145 0.19 -10.62 -2.57
N LEU A 146 -1.11 -10.68 -2.86
CA LEU A 146 -2.19 -10.59 -1.88
C LEU A 146 -3.18 -11.76 -2.09
N PRO A 147 -2.71 -13.02 -1.95
CA PRO A 147 -3.53 -14.21 -2.21
C PRO A 147 -4.70 -14.36 -1.23
N GLN A 148 -4.71 -13.57 -0.14
CA GLN A 148 -5.85 -13.40 0.78
C GLN A 148 -7.10 -12.81 0.09
N HIS A 149 -7.00 -12.38 -1.17
CA HIS A 149 -8.14 -11.98 -1.96
C HIS A 149 -9.07 -13.16 -2.26
N GLY A 150 -10.38 -12.91 -2.24
CA GLY A 150 -11.40 -13.90 -2.57
C GLY A 150 -12.80 -13.27 -2.76
N PRO A 151 -13.85 -14.07 -2.99
CA PRO A 151 -15.23 -13.60 -3.03
C PRO A 151 -15.78 -13.21 -1.63
N GLY A 152 -16.89 -12.47 -1.57
CA GLY A 152 -17.57 -12.14 -0.29
C GLY A 152 -16.94 -10.97 0.48
N ARG A 153 -17.20 -10.83 1.79
CA ARG A 153 -16.56 -9.79 2.62
C ARG A 153 -15.23 -10.30 3.18
N LYS A 154 -14.22 -9.43 3.33
CA LYS A 154 -12.87 -9.81 3.78
C LYS A 154 -12.88 -10.62 5.09
N HIS A 155 -13.70 -10.23 6.06
CA HIS A 155 -13.79 -10.90 7.36
C HIS A 155 -14.60 -12.20 7.39
N GLU A 156 -15.24 -12.56 6.28
CA GLU A 156 -15.99 -13.83 6.12
C GLU A 156 -15.15 -14.88 5.37
N ARG A 157 -13.93 -14.52 4.96
CA ARG A 157 -13.00 -15.39 4.24
C ARG A 157 -11.91 -15.90 5.17
N VAL A 158 -11.29 -17.00 4.78
CA VAL A 158 -10.02 -17.43 5.36
C VAL A 158 -8.93 -16.45 4.92
N ILE A 159 -8.18 -15.93 5.89
CA ILE A 159 -7.04 -15.05 5.68
C ILE A 159 -5.81 -15.73 6.27
N ALA A 160 -5.14 -16.54 5.47
CA ALA A 160 -3.86 -17.16 5.83
C ALA A 160 -2.73 -16.50 5.05
N LEU A 161 -1.54 -16.44 5.66
CA LEU A 161 -0.32 -16.05 4.96
C LEU A 161 0.25 -17.28 4.23
N GLU A 162 0.78 -17.07 3.04
CA GLU A 162 1.64 -18.07 2.41
C GLU A 162 2.99 -18.15 3.15
N PRO A 163 3.73 -19.28 3.09
CA PRO A 163 4.99 -19.43 3.83
C PRO A 163 6.00 -18.31 3.57
N TRP A 164 6.11 -17.84 2.32
CA TRP A 164 7.00 -16.72 1.97
C TRP A 164 6.51 -15.38 2.55
N GLN A 165 5.20 -15.19 2.74
CA GLN A 165 4.66 -14.01 3.42
C GLN A 165 4.94 -14.06 4.92
N GLU A 166 4.83 -15.25 5.54
CA GLU A 166 5.17 -15.44 6.95
C GLU A 166 6.63 -15.07 7.21
N GLU A 167 7.56 -15.61 6.42
CA GLU A 167 8.99 -15.30 6.49
C GLU A 167 9.29 -13.79 6.40
N ILE A 168 8.60 -13.08 5.49
CA ILE A 168 8.76 -11.63 5.35
C ILE A 168 8.21 -10.91 6.60
N VAL A 169 7.05 -11.32 7.11
CA VAL A 169 6.47 -10.70 8.31
C VAL A 169 7.30 -10.99 9.56
N GLU A 170 7.95 -12.16 9.65
CA GLU A 170 8.91 -12.47 10.71
C GLU A 170 10.12 -11.55 10.69
N ARG A 171 10.72 -11.33 9.51
CA ARG A 171 11.85 -10.40 9.34
C ARG A 171 11.44 -8.94 9.56
N HIS A 172 10.21 -8.58 9.19
CA HIS A 172 9.72 -7.19 9.10
C HIS A 172 8.42 -6.98 9.88
N SER A 173 8.36 -7.48 11.13
CA SER A 173 7.14 -7.42 11.95
C SER A 173 6.74 -5.99 12.30
N GLY A 174 7.71 -5.09 12.52
CA GLY A 174 7.46 -3.67 12.77
C GLY A 174 6.67 -2.98 11.64
N PRO A 175 7.16 -3.03 10.39
CA PRO A 175 6.40 -2.58 9.22
C PRO A 175 5.01 -3.19 9.10
N PHE A 176 4.85 -4.51 9.29
CA PHE A 176 3.53 -5.16 9.24
C PHE A 176 2.57 -4.63 10.32
N LEU A 177 3.05 -4.54 11.58
CA LEU A 177 2.29 -3.97 12.69
C LEU A 177 1.93 -2.50 12.45
N ARG A 178 2.82 -1.72 11.82
CA ARG A 178 2.55 -0.34 11.43
C ARG A 178 1.38 -0.28 10.47
N GLY A 179 1.38 -1.09 9.41
CA GLY A 179 0.28 -1.13 8.45
C GLY A 179 -1.07 -1.43 9.11
N LEU A 180 -1.13 -2.45 9.97
CA LEU A 180 -2.36 -2.83 10.69
C LEU A 180 -2.82 -1.74 11.67
N LEU A 181 -1.91 -1.18 12.47
CA LEU A 181 -2.26 -0.17 13.47
C LEU A 181 -2.59 1.18 12.84
N HIS A 182 -1.98 1.50 11.70
CA HIS A 182 -2.25 2.74 10.98
C HIS A 182 -3.54 2.65 10.16
N SER A 183 -4.02 1.46 9.79
CA SER A 183 -5.38 1.28 9.24
C SER A 183 -6.44 1.24 10.35
N ASP A 184 -6.53 0.12 11.07
CA ASP A 184 -7.63 -0.22 12.00
C ASP A 184 -7.26 -0.01 13.48
N GLY A 185 -6.05 0.49 13.74
CA GLY A 185 -5.57 0.78 15.09
C GLY A 185 -5.90 2.20 15.56
N CYS A 186 -5.95 2.32 16.89
CA CYS A 186 -6.10 3.56 17.62
C CYS A 186 -5.08 3.65 18.75
N ARG A 187 -4.33 4.74 18.78
CA ARG A 187 -3.49 5.13 19.92
C ARG A 187 -4.24 6.14 20.76
N ALA A 188 -4.59 5.77 21.98
CA ALA A 188 -5.28 6.63 22.92
C ALA A 188 -4.45 6.84 24.19
N ASN A 189 -4.61 8.01 24.82
CA ASN A 189 -4.08 8.27 26.16
C ASN A 189 -5.26 8.44 27.10
N ASN A 190 -5.55 7.42 27.91
CA ASN A 190 -6.46 7.60 29.04
C ASN A 190 -5.74 8.37 30.14
N TRP A 191 -6.45 9.17 30.91
CA TRP A 191 -5.84 9.88 32.03
C TRP A 191 -6.75 9.88 33.26
N THR A 192 -6.13 9.93 34.43
CA THR A 192 -6.82 10.11 35.71
C THR A 192 -6.05 11.06 36.62
N THR A 193 -6.66 11.52 37.70
CA THR A 193 -5.97 12.30 38.73
C THR A 193 -6.05 11.59 40.07
N ARG A 194 -4.95 11.57 40.81
CA ARG A 194 -4.88 10.97 42.15
C ARG A 194 -4.19 11.94 43.10
N GLN A 195 -4.74 12.07 44.30
CA GLN A 195 -4.10 12.76 45.42
C GLN A 195 -2.92 11.91 45.92
N VAL A 196 -1.71 12.47 45.92
CA VAL A 196 -0.49 11.83 46.44
C VAL A 196 0.27 12.86 47.25
N GLY A 197 0.38 12.67 48.57
CA GLY A 197 1.05 13.62 49.46
C GLY A 197 0.36 14.99 49.55
N GLY A 198 -0.96 15.07 49.36
CA GLY A 198 -1.72 16.33 49.36
C GLY A 198 -1.72 17.08 48.02
N GLU A 199 -0.96 16.61 47.03
CA GLU A 199 -0.94 17.17 45.68
C GLU A 199 -1.76 16.32 44.69
N ARG A 200 -2.55 17.00 43.84
CA ARG A 200 -3.29 16.35 42.75
C ARG A 200 -2.34 16.07 41.58
N ARG A 201 -1.97 14.80 41.37
CA ARG A 201 -1.14 14.36 40.24
C ARG A 201 -1.97 13.74 39.12
N ARG A 202 -1.69 14.10 37.88
CA ARG A 202 -2.27 13.49 36.66
C ARG A 202 -1.43 12.28 36.25
N TYR A 203 -2.09 11.18 35.91
CA TYR A 203 -1.47 9.95 35.40
C TYR A 203 -2.05 9.64 34.03
N ASP A 204 -1.19 9.56 33.02
CA ASP A 204 -1.55 9.15 31.67
C ASP A 204 -1.23 7.66 31.46
N TYR A 205 -2.19 6.95 30.90
CA TYR A 205 -2.15 5.54 30.56
C TYR A 205 -2.27 5.41 29.04
N PRO A 206 -1.16 5.48 28.30
CA PRO A 206 -1.17 5.31 26.86
C PRO A 206 -1.55 3.87 26.54
N ARG A 207 -2.26 3.69 25.43
CA ARG A 207 -2.77 2.39 24.98
C ARG A 207 -2.86 2.37 23.46
N TRP A 208 -2.47 1.24 22.89
CA TRP A 208 -2.86 0.86 21.54
C TRP A 208 -4.06 -0.08 21.58
N GLN A 209 -5.00 0.12 20.67
CA GLN A 209 -6.12 -0.79 20.42
C GLN A 209 -6.15 -1.11 18.93
N PHE A 210 -6.42 -2.36 18.61
CA PHE A 210 -6.65 -2.82 17.25
C PHE A 210 -7.99 -3.56 17.24
N SER A 211 -8.87 -3.18 16.31
CA SER A 211 -10.21 -3.73 16.20
C SER A 211 -10.48 -4.24 14.79
N ASN A 212 -10.75 -5.54 14.65
CA ASN A 212 -11.09 -6.12 13.36
C ASN A 212 -12.15 -7.23 13.53
N ARG A 213 -12.95 -7.48 12.50
CA ARG A 213 -14.01 -8.51 12.52
C ARG A 213 -13.50 -9.89 12.13
N SER A 214 -12.36 -9.98 11.47
CA SER A 214 -11.74 -11.24 11.08
C SER A 214 -10.93 -11.79 12.26
N GLU A 215 -11.25 -13.00 12.73
CA GLU A 215 -10.43 -13.69 13.72
C GLU A 215 -9.03 -13.99 13.17
N ASP A 216 -8.91 -14.30 11.88
CA ASP A 216 -7.62 -14.54 11.24
C ASP A 216 -6.74 -13.29 11.27
N ILE A 217 -7.27 -12.11 10.93
CA ILE A 217 -6.50 -10.85 10.99
C ILE A 217 -6.13 -10.51 12.44
N LEU A 218 -7.02 -10.77 13.41
CA LEU A 218 -6.68 -10.62 14.83
C LEU A 218 -5.58 -11.61 15.24
N GLY A 219 -5.62 -12.83 14.74
CA GLY A 219 -4.59 -13.86 14.91
C GLY A 219 -3.25 -13.39 14.40
N LEU A 220 -3.18 -12.94 13.14
CA LEU A 220 -1.97 -12.39 12.52
C LEU A 220 -1.42 -11.19 13.29
N TYR A 221 -2.28 -10.28 13.75
CA TYR A 221 -1.87 -9.16 14.60
C TYR A 221 -1.24 -9.65 15.90
N THR A 222 -1.89 -10.57 16.61
CA THR A 222 -1.38 -11.08 17.90
C THR A 222 -0.13 -11.92 17.77
N TRP A 223 0.02 -12.67 16.68
CA TRP A 223 1.24 -13.38 16.31
C TRP A 223 2.38 -12.38 16.08
N ALA A 224 2.16 -11.36 15.26
CA ALA A 224 3.17 -10.33 15.00
C ALA A 224 3.57 -9.54 16.26
N LEU A 225 2.64 -9.29 17.19
CA LEU A 225 2.98 -8.73 18.51
C LEU A 225 3.88 -9.66 19.33
N GLY A 226 3.66 -10.98 19.23
CA GLY A 226 4.50 -11.99 19.88
C GLY A 226 5.93 -11.98 19.35
N LEU A 227 6.12 -11.80 18.04
CA LEU A 227 7.45 -11.72 17.41
C LEU A 227 8.29 -10.52 17.89
N VAL A 228 7.65 -9.48 18.42
CA VAL A 228 8.32 -8.28 18.94
C VAL A 228 8.22 -8.13 20.45
N ASP A 229 7.86 -9.21 21.15
CA ASP A 229 7.72 -9.30 22.61
C ASP A 229 6.77 -8.24 23.21
N VAL A 230 5.71 -7.86 22.47
CA VAL A 230 4.72 -6.89 22.95
C VAL A 230 3.57 -7.60 23.66
N PRO A 231 3.42 -7.43 24.99
CA PRO A 231 2.33 -8.06 25.72
C PRO A 231 0.99 -7.41 25.38
N TRP A 232 0.00 -8.24 25.08
CA TRP A 232 -1.34 -7.80 24.71
C TRP A 232 -2.42 -8.51 25.51
N ARG A 233 -3.65 -7.98 25.43
CA ARG A 233 -4.84 -8.61 25.98
C ARG A 233 -6.00 -8.49 24.99
N ARG A 234 -6.78 -9.56 24.84
CA ARG A 234 -8.11 -9.49 24.19
C ARG A 234 -9.05 -8.70 25.11
N SER A 235 -9.39 -7.47 24.74
CA SER A 235 -10.20 -6.56 25.55
C SER A 235 -11.67 -6.54 25.16
N GLY A 236 -12.02 -7.21 24.06
CA GLY A 236 -13.40 -7.47 23.65
C GLY A 236 -13.44 -8.52 22.54
N ARG A 237 -14.66 -8.88 22.11
CA ARG A 237 -14.85 -9.88 21.05
C ARG A 237 -14.05 -9.56 19.79
N TRP A 238 -13.93 -8.29 19.41
CA TRP A 238 -13.26 -7.87 18.18
C TRP A 238 -12.04 -6.99 18.44
N CYS A 239 -11.58 -6.88 19.69
CA CYS A 239 -10.59 -5.88 20.08
C CYS A 239 -9.44 -6.49 20.88
N VAL A 240 -8.22 -6.18 20.43
CA VAL A 240 -6.97 -6.47 21.13
C VAL A 240 -6.37 -5.16 21.61
N SER A 241 -5.85 -5.13 22.84
CA SER A 241 -5.27 -3.93 23.44
C SER A 241 -3.88 -4.19 24.01
N VAL A 242 -2.98 -3.25 23.76
CA VAL A 242 -1.65 -3.16 24.38
C VAL A 242 -1.70 -1.98 25.33
N SER A 243 -1.55 -2.25 26.63
CA SER A 243 -1.72 -1.24 27.69
C SER A 243 -0.59 -1.22 28.71
N ARG A 244 0.32 -2.19 28.65
CA ARG A 244 1.52 -2.15 29.49
C ARG A 244 2.47 -1.09 28.94
N ARG A 245 3.04 -0.29 29.82
CA ARG A 245 3.81 0.92 29.43
C ARG A 245 4.98 0.56 28.52
N GLU A 246 5.68 -0.52 28.84
CA GLU A 246 6.78 -1.08 28.06
C GLU A 246 6.33 -1.55 26.67
N GLY A 247 5.19 -2.25 26.57
CA GLY A 247 4.64 -2.71 25.29
C GLY A 247 4.15 -1.56 24.42
N VAL A 248 3.58 -0.52 25.03
CA VAL A 248 3.16 0.69 24.30
C VAL A 248 4.36 1.47 23.80
N ALA A 249 5.39 1.67 24.62
CA ALA A 249 6.63 2.32 24.19
C ALA A 249 7.30 1.54 23.04
N ARG A 250 7.36 0.21 23.15
CA ARG A 250 7.90 -0.66 22.11
C ARG A 250 7.14 -0.51 20.79
N LEU A 251 5.81 -0.47 20.83
CA LEU A 251 5.00 -0.20 19.64
C LEU A 251 5.23 1.21 19.10
N ASP A 252 5.26 2.23 19.95
CA ASP A 252 5.50 3.61 19.53
C ASP A 252 6.84 3.74 18.76
N ASP A 253 7.89 3.06 19.23
CA ASP A 253 9.20 3.01 18.57
C ASP A 253 9.15 2.28 17.22
N LEU A 254 8.40 1.17 17.14
CA LEU A 254 8.32 0.34 15.94
C LEU A 254 7.42 0.93 14.85
N VAL A 255 6.27 1.48 15.23
CA VAL A 255 5.21 1.86 14.29
C VAL A 255 5.12 3.36 14.07
N GLY A 256 5.68 4.14 14.98
CA GLY A 256 5.59 5.59 14.95
C GLY A 256 4.15 6.12 15.10
N PRO A 257 4.00 7.46 15.08
CA PRO A 257 2.71 8.10 15.25
C PRO A 257 1.87 8.01 13.95
N LYS A 258 0.57 7.76 14.10
CA LYS A 258 -0.44 7.85 13.03
C LYS A 258 -0.75 9.33 12.74
N ARG A 259 -0.49 9.82 11.52
CA ARG A 259 -0.43 11.26 11.19
C ARG A 259 -0.82 11.65 9.77
#